data_AF-A0A2D9HFU2-F1
#
_entry.id   AF-A0A2D9HFU2-F1
#
_cell.length_a   1.000
_cell.length_b   1.000
_cell.length_c   1.000
_cell.angle_alpha   90.00
_cell.angle_beta   90.00
_cell.angle_gamma   90.00
#
_symmetry.space_group_name_H-M   'P 1'
#
loop_
_entity.id
_entity.type
_entity.pdbx_description
1 polymer ?
#
loop_
_entity_poly.entity_id
_entity_poly.type
_entity_poly.pdbx_seq_one_letter_code
_entity_poly.pdbx_strand_id
1 'polypeptide(L)'
;MATMITQDCINCGACEPECPNEAIREGDTVYVINPNLCTECVGFHGAEACQEVCPVACCIPNHELRETEDALHARAIKLHGNEEIPPLAELDDETSRFRNDDWDNEEDPSQEAGEDWTPYWDD
;
A
#
# COMPACT_ATOMS: atom_id res chain seq x y z
N MET A 1 2.48 -5.70 -2.90
CA MET A 1 2.51 -5.90 -1.44
C MET A 1 1.10 -5.69 -0.91
N ALA A 2 0.81 -5.99 0.35
CA ALA A 2 -0.30 -5.34 1.02
C ALA A 2 0.29 -4.41 2.07
N THR A 3 -0.10 -3.15 2.13
CA THR A 3 0.34 -2.27 3.22
C THR A 3 -0.10 -2.82 4.57
N MET A 4 0.72 -2.67 5.61
CA MET A 4 0.41 -3.05 6.98
C MET A 4 0.56 -1.86 7.92
N ILE A 5 -0.10 -1.92 9.07
CA ILE A 5 0.01 -0.93 10.14
C ILE A 5 0.83 -1.55 11.27
N THR A 6 1.94 -0.89 11.66
CA THR A 6 2.81 -1.36 12.74
C THR A 6 2.22 -1.08 14.12
N GLN A 7 2.90 -1.55 15.17
CA GLN A 7 2.53 -1.27 16.56
C GLN A 7 2.77 0.18 16.99
N ASP A 8 3.39 1.00 16.15
CA ASP A 8 3.61 2.43 16.42
C ASP A 8 2.34 3.29 16.17
N CYS A 9 1.27 2.66 15.68
CA CYS A 9 -0.01 3.31 15.48
C CYS A 9 -0.54 3.96 16.77
N ILE A 10 -0.89 5.25 16.66
CA ILE A 10 -1.42 6.04 17.77
C ILE A 10 -2.95 6.13 17.79
N ASN A 11 -3.65 5.29 17.00
CA ASN A 11 -5.11 5.26 16.88
C ASN A 11 -5.78 6.62 16.57
N CYS A 12 -5.16 7.44 15.71
CA CYS A 12 -5.72 8.74 15.34
C CYS A 12 -6.93 8.67 14.39
N GLY A 13 -7.13 7.54 13.70
CA GLY A 13 -8.24 7.32 12.75
C GLY A 13 -8.11 8.04 11.41
N ALA A 14 -7.00 8.73 11.14
CA ALA A 14 -6.83 9.52 9.91
C ALA A 14 -6.78 8.67 8.64
N CYS A 15 -6.27 7.43 8.70
CA CYS A 15 -6.08 6.59 7.52
C CYS A 15 -7.32 5.80 7.08
N GLU A 16 -8.28 5.54 7.98
CA GLU A 16 -9.50 4.79 7.65
C GLU A 16 -10.34 5.41 6.52
N PRO A 17 -10.68 6.71 6.55
CA PRO A 17 -11.52 7.32 5.51
C PRO A 17 -10.79 7.48 4.16
N GLU A 18 -9.46 7.42 4.15
CA GLU A 18 -8.65 7.59 2.93
C GLU A 18 -8.52 6.30 2.11
N CYS A 19 -8.89 5.14 2.67
CA CYS A 19 -8.77 3.89 1.94
C CYS A 19 -9.91 3.72 0.92
N PRO A 20 -9.63 3.69 -0.40
CA PRO A 20 -10.67 3.56 -1.42
C PRO A 20 -11.41 2.22 -1.35
N ASN A 21 -10.80 1.21 -0.73
CA ASN A 21 -11.34 -0.15 -0.65
C ASN A 21 -11.95 -0.49 0.72
N GLU A 22 -12.00 0.49 1.63
CA GLU A 22 -12.39 0.28 3.03
C GLU A 22 -11.62 -0.88 3.70
N ALA A 23 -10.35 -1.05 3.34
CA ALA A 23 -9.51 -2.13 3.85
C ALA A 23 -9.03 -1.90 5.29
N ILE A 24 -9.10 -0.66 5.78
CA ILE A 24 -8.63 -0.25 7.10
C ILE A 24 -9.81 -0.24 8.08
N ARG A 25 -9.60 -0.82 9.27
CA ARG A 25 -10.57 -0.80 10.38
C ARG A 25 -9.86 -0.64 11.72
N GLU A 26 -10.55 -0.11 12.71
CA GLU A 26 -10.10 -0.12 14.11
C GLU A 26 -9.98 -1.58 14.61
N GLY A 27 -8.80 -1.94 15.13
CA GLY A 27 -8.55 -3.22 15.81
C GLY A 27 -8.51 -3.07 17.33
N ASP A 28 -8.07 -4.11 18.03
CA ASP A 28 -8.06 -4.12 19.51
C ASP A 28 -7.06 -3.12 20.12
N THR A 29 -5.90 -2.95 19.49
CA THR A 29 -4.80 -2.10 19.98
C THR A 29 -4.33 -1.07 18.97
N VAL A 30 -4.42 -1.38 17.69
CA VAL A 30 -4.02 -0.54 16.56
C VAL A 30 -5.03 -0.69 15.43
N TYR A 31 -5.05 0.25 14.49
CA TYR A 31 -5.75 0.05 13.22
C TYR A 31 -5.13 -1.12 12.45
N VAL A 32 -5.94 -1.83 11.68
CA VAL A 32 -5.53 -3.00 10.91
C VAL A 32 -5.96 -2.88 9.45
N ILE A 33 -5.11 -3.38 8.54
CA ILE A 33 -5.41 -3.48 7.10
C ILE A 33 -5.78 -4.93 6.78
N ASN A 34 -6.91 -5.13 6.10
CA ASN A 34 -7.24 -6.41 5.49
C ASN A 34 -6.47 -6.56 4.16
N PRO A 35 -5.49 -7.47 4.07
CA PRO A 35 -4.65 -7.61 2.87
C PRO A 35 -5.45 -8.04 1.63
N ASN A 36 -6.60 -8.69 1.80
CA ASN A 36 -7.44 -9.10 0.67
C ASN A 36 -8.21 -7.94 0.02
N LEU A 37 -8.26 -6.78 0.70
CA LEU A 37 -8.92 -5.57 0.22
C LEU A 37 -7.90 -4.47 -0.12
N CYS A 38 -6.71 -4.49 0.47
CA CYS A 38 -5.65 -3.55 0.14
C CYS A 38 -5.22 -3.74 -1.33
N THR A 39 -5.22 -2.68 -2.14
CA THR A 39 -4.67 -2.72 -3.50
C THR A 39 -3.43 -1.85 -3.62
N GLU A 40 -2.86 -1.41 -2.48
CA GLU A 40 -1.79 -0.39 -2.44
C GLU A 40 -2.16 0.85 -3.26
N CYS A 41 -3.45 1.20 -3.23
CA CYS A 41 -4.06 2.26 -4.01
C CYS A 41 -3.89 2.16 -5.54
N VAL A 42 -3.39 1.04 -6.09
CA VAL A 42 -3.36 0.79 -7.54
C VAL A 42 -4.77 0.91 -8.11
N GLY A 43 -4.89 1.74 -9.14
CA GLY A 43 -6.15 2.12 -9.78
C GLY A 43 -6.78 3.41 -9.24
N PHE A 44 -6.23 4.00 -8.17
CA PHE A 44 -6.79 5.17 -7.49
C PHE A 44 -5.78 6.28 -7.25
N HIS A 45 -4.59 5.93 -6.74
CA HIS A 45 -3.56 6.89 -6.35
C HIS A 45 -2.17 6.37 -6.72
N GLY A 46 -1.28 7.31 -7.01
CA GLY A 46 0.15 7.12 -7.24
C GLY A 46 0.96 6.71 -6.03
N ALA A 47 0.32 6.72 -4.86
CA ALA A 47 0.91 6.43 -3.57
C ALA A 47 -0.19 5.91 -2.64
N GLU A 48 0.16 5.12 -1.63
CA GLU A 48 -0.78 4.68 -0.62
C GLU A 48 -1.27 5.87 0.22
N ALA A 49 -2.53 6.25 0.02
CA ALA A 49 -3.14 7.38 0.72
C ALA A 49 -3.07 7.25 2.26
N CYS A 50 -3.08 6.02 2.79
CA CYS A 50 -2.93 5.78 4.23
C CYS A 50 -1.54 6.14 4.76
N GLN A 51 -0.48 6.02 3.95
CA GLN A 51 0.88 6.43 4.33
C GLN A 51 0.98 7.96 4.39
N GLU A 52 0.46 8.64 3.37
CA GLU A 52 0.48 10.11 3.25
C GLU A 52 -0.16 10.83 4.44
N VAL A 53 -1.24 10.27 4.99
CA VAL A 53 -1.95 10.88 6.12
C VAL A 53 -1.49 10.39 7.49
N CYS A 54 -0.60 9.40 7.56
CA CYS A 54 -0.20 8.81 8.83
C CYS A 54 0.79 9.73 9.58
N PRO A 55 0.41 10.32 10.75
CA PRO A 55 1.26 11.29 11.44
C PRO A 55 2.52 10.69 12.07
N VAL A 56 2.62 9.36 12.11
CA VAL A 56 3.72 8.60 12.72
C VAL A 56 4.35 7.61 11.75
N ALA A 57 4.04 7.72 10.45
CA ALA A 57 4.59 6.88 9.38
C ALA A 57 4.53 5.36 9.65
N CYS A 58 3.50 4.89 10.35
CA CYS A 58 3.36 3.49 10.75
C CYS A 58 2.57 2.62 9.75
N CYS A 59 2.07 3.21 8.66
CA CYS A 59 1.54 2.45 7.53
C CYS A 59 2.72 2.19 6.59
N ILE A 60 3.13 0.93 6.43
CA ILE A 60 4.33 0.56 5.66
C ILE A 60 4.05 -0.63 4.73
N PRO A 61 4.80 -0.81 3.62
CA PRO A 61 4.65 -1.99 2.77
C PRO A 61 4.95 -3.28 3.54
N ASN A 62 4.08 -4.30 3.41
CA ASN A 62 4.40 -5.63 3.95
C ASN A 62 5.23 -6.43 2.94
N HIS A 63 6.53 -6.58 3.24
CA HIS A 63 7.47 -7.32 2.39
C HIS A 63 7.17 -8.83 2.32
N GLU A 64 6.45 -9.39 3.29
CA GLU A 64 6.05 -10.81 3.28
C GLU A 64 4.90 -11.09 2.31
N LEU A 65 4.17 -10.06 1.89
CA LEU A 65 2.99 -10.17 1.02
C LEU A 65 3.20 -9.45 -0.31
N ARG A 66 4.37 -9.56 -0.93
CA ARG A 66 4.66 -8.94 -2.25
C ARG A 66 3.70 -9.39 -3.34
N GLU A 67 3.19 -8.42 -4.10
CA GLU A 67 2.21 -8.58 -5.17
C GLU A 67 2.59 -7.66 -6.33
N THR A 68 2.21 -8.03 -7.55
CA THR A 68 2.47 -7.25 -8.77
C THR A 68 1.38 -6.20 -9.01
N GLU A 69 1.69 -5.17 -9.81
CA GLU A 69 0.70 -4.18 -10.27
C GLU A 69 -0.55 -4.86 -10.86
N ASP A 70 -0.36 -5.86 -11.74
CA ASP A 70 -1.43 -6.64 -12.36
C ASP A 70 -2.36 -7.31 -11.33
N ALA A 71 -1.81 -7.87 -10.25
CA ALA A 71 -2.59 -8.57 -9.24
C ALA A 71 -3.43 -7.60 -8.40
N LEU A 72 -2.86 -6.46 -8.06
CA LEU A 72 -3.51 -5.39 -7.30
C LEU A 72 -4.59 -4.69 -8.13
N HIS A 73 -4.30 -4.43 -9.40
CA HIS A 73 -5.26 -3.89 -10.37
C HIS A 73 -6.44 -4.84 -10.59
N ALA A 74 -6.17 -6.14 -10.76
CA ALA A 74 -7.23 -7.15 -10.88
C ALA A 74 -8.12 -7.20 -9.62
N ARG A 75 -7.53 -7.00 -8.43
CA ARG A 75 -8.29 -6.88 -7.19
C ARG A 75 -9.12 -5.59 -7.16
N ALA A 76 -8.57 -4.46 -7.57
CA ALA A 76 -9.32 -3.19 -7.67
C ALA A 76 -10.55 -3.33 -8.59
N ILE A 77 -10.37 -3.91 -9.79
CA ILE A 77 -11.48 -4.19 -10.71
C ILE A 77 -12.53 -5.11 -10.07
N LYS A 78 -12.10 -6.11 -9.30
CA LYS A 78 -13.03 -7.02 -8.61
C LYS A 78 -13.88 -6.31 -7.55
N LEU A 79 -13.32 -5.28 -6.89
CA LEU A 79 -13.98 -4.55 -5.81
C LEU A 79 -14.91 -3.45 -6.34
N HIS A 80 -14.50 -2.73 -7.38
CA HIS A 80 -15.16 -1.50 -7.85
C HIS A 80 -15.73 -1.60 -9.27
N GLY A 81 -15.36 -2.64 -10.01
CA GLY A 81 -15.71 -2.78 -11.43
C GLY A 81 -14.68 -2.12 -12.35
N ASN A 82 -14.83 -2.37 -13.66
CA ASN A 82 -13.91 -1.87 -14.69
C ASN A 82 -14.29 -0.49 -15.26
N GLU A 83 -15.44 0.07 -14.86
CA GLU A 83 -15.86 1.42 -15.28
C GLU A 83 -15.23 2.51 -14.40
N GLU A 84 -14.90 2.17 -13.15
CA GLU A 84 -14.32 3.08 -12.16
C GLU A 84 -12.78 3.02 -12.13
N ILE A 85 -12.19 1.91 -12.56
CA ILE A 85 -10.74 1.69 -12.57
C ILE A 85 -10.22 1.76 -14.01
N PRO A 86 -9.24 2.64 -14.33
CA PRO A 86 -8.67 2.71 -15.66
C PRO A 86 -8.07 1.36 -16.09
N PRO A 87 -8.06 1.03 -17.39
CA PRO A 87 -7.35 -0.14 -17.89
C PRO A 87 -5.89 -0.15 -17.41
N LEU A 88 -5.35 -1.34 -17.11
CA LEU A 88 -3.97 -1.48 -16.63
C LEU A 88 -2.96 -0.75 -17.53
N ALA A 89 -3.14 -0.82 -18.86
CA ALA A 89 -2.24 -0.15 -19.81
C ALA A 89 -2.30 1.38 -19.76
N GLU A 90 -3.33 1.95 -19.15
CA GLU A 90 -3.59 3.39 -19.07
C GLU A 90 -3.30 3.97 -17.68
N LEU A 91 -2.91 3.15 -16.69
CA LEU A 91 -2.45 3.69 -15.40
C LEU A 91 -1.21 4.57 -15.61
N ASP A 92 -1.02 5.49 -14.68
CA ASP A 92 0.04 6.50 -14.70
C ASP A 92 0.56 6.72 -13.26
N ASP A 93 1.43 7.71 -13.11
CA ASP A 93 1.99 8.13 -11.83
C ASP A 93 0.93 8.61 -10.84
N GLU A 94 -0.23 9.08 -11.28
CA GLU A 94 -1.32 9.50 -10.38
C GLU A 94 -2.19 8.34 -9.91
N THR A 95 -2.15 7.18 -10.58
CA THR A 95 -3.07 6.06 -10.33
C THR A 95 -2.36 4.75 -9.96
N SER A 96 -1.04 4.71 -10.01
CA SER A 96 -0.26 3.54 -9.63
C SER A 96 1.12 3.92 -9.09
N ARG A 97 1.41 3.48 -7.87
CA ARG A 97 2.76 3.56 -7.27
C ARG A 97 3.86 2.88 -8.07
N PHE A 98 3.51 1.91 -8.94
CA PHE A 98 4.49 1.26 -9.81
C PHE A 98 4.95 2.14 -10.98
N ARG A 99 4.29 3.27 -11.20
CA ARG A 99 4.54 4.23 -12.29
C ARG A 99 4.88 5.61 -11.78
N ASN A 100 4.87 5.79 -10.47
CA ASN A 100 5.19 7.04 -9.80
C ASN A 100 6.66 7.03 -9.40
N ASP A 101 7.51 7.73 -10.16
CA ASP A 101 8.94 7.84 -9.86
C ASP A 101 9.23 8.63 -8.56
N ASP A 102 8.26 9.43 -8.08
CA ASP A 102 8.36 10.17 -6.82
C ASP A 102 7.91 9.32 -5.61
N TRP A 103 7.30 8.16 -5.87
CA TRP A 103 6.94 7.21 -4.83
C TRP A 103 8.15 6.34 -4.49
N ASP A 104 8.96 6.84 -3.57
CA ASP A 104 10.09 6.11 -3.01
C ASP A 104 9.73 5.73 -1.56
N ASN A 105 9.38 4.46 -1.33
CA ASN A 105 9.68 3.92 -0.01
C ASN A 105 11.19 3.70 -0.04
N GLU A 106 11.96 4.64 0.50
CA GLU A 106 13.44 4.65 0.57
C GLU A 106 14.04 3.39 1.26
N GLU A 107 13.21 2.38 1.58
CA GLU A 107 13.54 1.08 2.12
C GLU A 107 12.86 -0.08 1.34
N ASP A 108 12.56 0.06 0.05
CA ASP A 108 12.25 -1.10 -0.80
C ASP A 108 13.56 -1.75 -1.27
N PRO A 109 14.03 -2.86 -0.65
CA PRO A 109 15.24 -3.56 -1.07
C PRO A 109 15.13 -4.19 -2.46
N SER A 110 13.99 -4.06 -3.15
CA SER A 110 13.84 -4.43 -4.56
C SER A 110 14.12 -3.30 -5.55
N GLN A 111 14.23 -2.05 -5.08
CA GLN A 111 14.63 -0.92 -5.92
C GLN A 111 16.14 -0.66 -5.91
N GLU A 112 16.88 -1.19 -4.93
CA GLU A 112 18.34 -1.30 -5.03
C GLU A 112 18.73 -2.61 -5.74
N ALA A 113 19.27 -2.51 -6.94
CA ALA A 113 20.08 -3.59 -7.51
C ALA A 113 21.40 -3.68 -6.72
N GLY A 114 21.34 -4.24 -5.52
CA GLY A 114 22.46 -4.34 -4.59
C GLY A 114 22.32 -5.55 -3.67
N GLU A 115 23.22 -6.50 -3.84
CA GLU A 115 23.35 -7.70 -3.03
C GLU A 115 23.74 -7.29 -1.59
N ASP A 116 22.80 -7.18 -0.64
CA ASP A 116 22.97 -7.46 0.81
C ASP A 116 21.73 -7.00 1.62
N TRP A 117 20.60 -7.73 1.52
CA TRP A 117 19.50 -7.56 2.47
C TRP A 117 19.58 -8.66 3.52
N THR A 118 20.26 -8.39 4.63
CA THR A 118 20.13 -9.19 5.86
C THR A 118 19.10 -8.52 6.78
N PRO A 119 18.07 -9.25 7.26
CA PRO A 119 17.08 -8.71 8.17
C PRO A 119 17.69 -8.21 9.50
N TYR A 120 17.16 -7.12 10.04
CA TYR A 120 17.61 -6.45 11.27
C TYR A 120 17.42 -7.25 12.58
N TRP A 121 16.95 -8.50 12.52
CA TRP A 121 16.79 -9.38 13.69
C TRP A 121 17.90 -10.42 13.84
N ASP A 122 18.99 -10.30 13.08
CA ASP A 122 20.18 -11.15 13.15
C ASP A 122 21.32 -10.58 14.03
N ASP A 123 21.05 -9.59 14.91
CA ASP A 123 21.97 -9.12 15.97
C ASP A 123 21.53 -9.54 17.39
#